data_AF-A0A9X5XGC0-F1
#
_entry.id   AF-A0A9X5XGC0-F1
#
_cell.length_a   1.000
_cell.length_b   1.000
_cell.length_c   1.000
_cell.angle_alpha   90.00
_cell.angle_beta   90.00
_cell.angle_gamma   90.00
#
_symmetry.space_group_name_H-M   'P 1'
#
loop_
_entity.id
_entity.type
_entity.pdbx_description
1 polymer ?
#
loop_
_entity_poly.entity_id
_entity_poly.type
_entity_poly.pdbx_seq_one_letter_code
_entity_poly.pdbx_strand_id
1 'polypeptide(L)'
;WKNEDFAQVVHDAVKEHARTEFREEVWQQLIQGMRFVQGTFDDDDSFERLRATIDELDKAQGTGGNFAFYLSVPPSAFPVVIQQLKKHHLADQSNGSWRRAVIEKPFGHDLKSAEELNAIVHEVFSSDQVFRIDHYLGKETVQNILALRFANTMFEPIWNRSFVDHVQITMAEDIGIGGRAGYYDGIGAARDVIQNHLLQLMALTAMEEPSSFDADALAAEKTKVLGAVRIPRDLGRDTVRGQYAAGWQGGEKAVGYLQEDGIDP
;
A
#
# COMPACT_ATOMS: atom_id res chain seq x y z
N TRP A 1 6.59 1.63 -26.63
CA TRP A 1 7.97 1.91 -26.21
C TRP A 1 8.79 0.68 -26.53
N LYS A 2 10.07 0.80 -26.91
CA LYS A 2 10.97 -0.36 -27.00
C LYS A 2 11.63 -0.62 -25.63
N ASN A 3 12.16 -1.82 -25.42
CA ASN A 3 12.84 -2.20 -24.17
C ASN A 3 13.96 -1.20 -23.78
N GLU A 4 14.71 -0.71 -24.77
CA GLU A 4 15.80 0.25 -24.57
C GLU A 4 15.31 1.61 -24.08
N ASP A 5 14.16 2.08 -24.59
CA ASP A 5 13.57 3.35 -24.17
C ASP A 5 13.12 3.30 -22.70
N PHE A 6 12.50 2.18 -22.29
CA PHE A 6 12.07 1.96 -20.91
C PHE A 6 13.27 1.85 -19.97
N ALA A 7 14.28 1.06 -20.34
CA ALA A 7 15.51 0.89 -19.55
C ALA A 7 16.18 2.23 -19.24
N GLN A 8 16.27 3.13 -20.22
CA GLN A 8 16.86 4.45 -20.02
C GLN A 8 16.04 5.32 -19.06
N VAL A 9 14.71 5.32 -19.19
CA VAL A 9 13.83 6.05 -18.27
C VAL A 9 13.99 5.55 -16.83
N VAL A 10 14.03 4.22 -16.63
CA VAL A 10 14.24 3.66 -15.28
C VAL A 10 15.65 3.97 -14.77
N HIS A 11 16.68 3.90 -15.62
CA HIS A 11 18.05 4.26 -15.24
C HIS A 11 18.12 5.68 -14.68
N ASP A 12 17.59 6.65 -15.44
CA ASP A 12 17.68 8.06 -15.08
C ASP A 12 16.89 8.36 -13.80
N ALA A 13 15.69 7.78 -13.66
CA ALA A 13 14.89 7.91 -12.44
C ALA A 13 15.58 7.29 -11.20
N VAL A 14 16.17 6.10 -11.34
CA VAL A 14 16.89 5.45 -10.23
C VAL A 14 18.13 6.26 -9.86
N LYS A 15 18.88 6.76 -10.84
CA LYS A 15 20.07 7.57 -10.62
C LYS A 15 19.76 8.91 -9.94
N GLU A 16 18.68 9.57 -10.36
CA GLU A 16 18.23 10.84 -9.78
C GLU A 16 17.76 10.69 -8.32
N HIS A 17 17.03 9.62 -8.02
CA HIS A 17 16.41 9.42 -6.71
C HIS A 17 17.18 8.48 -5.77
N ALA A 18 18.36 7.99 -6.17
CA ALA A 18 19.21 7.17 -5.32
C ALA A 18 19.65 7.95 -4.07
N ARG A 19 19.40 7.36 -2.89
CA ARG A 19 19.85 7.90 -1.60
C ARG A 19 21.30 7.52 -1.26
N THR A 20 21.88 6.61 -2.03
CA THR A 20 23.25 6.10 -1.90
C THR A 20 23.98 6.30 -3.22
N GLU A 21 25.31 6.16 -3.20
CA GLU A 21 26.13 6.21 -4.42
C GLU A 21 25.57 5.28 -5.51
N PHE A 22 25.30 5.84 -6.69
CA PHE A 22 24.86 5.07 -7.84
C PHE A 22 26.07 4.38 -8.48
N ARG A 23 25.99 3.07 -8.68
CA ARG A 23 27.05 2.25 -9.26
C ARG A 23 26.61 1.63 -10.56
N GLU A 24 27.25 2.05 -11.64
CA GLU A 24 26.94 1.59 -13.00
C GLU A 24 27.04 0.07 -13.12
N GLU A 25 28.05 -0.55 -12.51
CA GLU A 25 28.26 -2.00 -12.55
C GLU A 25 27.07 -2.78 -11.97
N VAL A 26 26.45 -2.27 -10.90
CA VAL A 26 25.27 -2.87 -10.27
C VAL A 26 24.06 -2.69 -11.17
N TRP A 27 23.92 -1.50 -11.77
CA TRP A 27 22.84 -1.22 -12.73
C TRP A 27 22.89 -2.15 -13.94
N GLN A 28 24.08 -2.36 -14.51
CA GLN A 28 24.29 -3.23 -15.66
C GLN A 28 23.95 -4.70 -15.36
N GLN A 29 24.04 -5.15 -14.10
CA GLN A 29 23.54 -6.46 -13.70
C GLN A 29 22.00 -6.48 -13.60
N LEU A 30 21.42 -5.46 -12.96
CA LEU A 30 19.96 -5.36 -12.77
C LEU A 30 19.20 -5.32 -14.10
N ILE A 31 19.70 -4.57 -15.08
CA ILE A 31 19.00 -4.37 -16.35
C ILE A 31 18.91 -5.65 -17.21
N GLN A 32 19.78 -6.64 -16.98
CA GLN A 32 19.74 -7.92 -17.70
C GLN A 32 18.42 -8.67 -17.49
N GLY A 33 17.81 -8.52 -16.32
CA GLY A 33 16.51 -9.09 -15.97
C GLY A 33 15.31 -8.22 -16.32
N MET A 34 15.50 -7.02 -16.88
CA MET A 34 14.41 -6.08 -17.14
C MET A 34 13.83 -6.25 -18.54
N ARG A 35 12.49 -6.34 -18.64
CA ARG A 35 11.76 -6.38 -19.92
C ARG A 35 10.54 -5.48 -19.84
N PHE A 36 10.22 -4.81 -20.94
CA PHE A 36 8.98 -4.06 -21.09
C PHE A 36 8.04 -4.81 -22.03
N VAL A 37 6.91 -5.28 -21.51
CA VAL A 37 5.88 -5.96 -22.29
C VAL A 37 4.75 -4.98 -22.58
N GLN A 38 4.63 -4.57 -23.84
CA GLN A 38 3.56 -3.65 -24.25
C GLN A 38 2.21 -4.40 -24.38
N GLY A 39 1.16 -3.82 -23.81
CA GLY A 39 -0.18 -4.39 -23.85
C GLY A 39 -1.25 -3.55 -23.17
N THR A 40 -2.50 -4.01 -23.26
CA THR A 40 -3.65 -3.51 -22.48
C THR A 40 -4.14 -4.58 -21.51
N PHE A 41 -4.88 -4.19 -20.48
CA PHE A 41 -5.31 -5.12 -19.43
C PHE A 41 -6.36 -6.13 -19.90
N ASP A 42 -7.07 -5.85 -20.99
CA ASP A 42 -8.13 -6.67 -21.56
C ASP A 42 -7.67 -7.52 -22.76
N ASP A 43 -6.40 -7.43 -23.16
CA ASP A 43 -5.85 -8.14 -24.32
C ASP A 43 -5.18 -9.47 -23.93
N ASP A 44 -5.74 -10.57 -24.42
CA ASP A 44 -5.19 -11.92 -24.20
C ASP A 44 -3.80 -12.09 -24.80
N ASP A 45 -3.55 -11.54 -25.98
CA ASP A 45 -2.25 -11.68 -26.65
C ASP A 45 -1.16 -10.97 -25.84
N SER A 46 -1.51 -9.90 -25.11
CA SER A 46 -0.62 -9.20 -24.20
C SER A 46 -0.20 -10.05 -23.01
N PHE A 47 -1.14 -10.78 -22.40
CA PHE A 47 -0.84 -11.66 -21.27
C PHE A 47 -0.11 -12.93 -21.70
N GLU A 48 -0.36 -13.45 -22.90
CA GLU A 48 0.42 -14.56 -23.45
C GLU A 48 1.88 -14.14 -23.72
N ARG A 49 2.09 -12.92 -24.26
CA ARG A 49 3.44 -12.33 -24.39
C ARG A 49 4.11 -12.14 -23.03
N LEU A 50 3.36 -11.68 -22.02
CA LEU A 50 3.86 -11.52 -20.65
C LEU A 50 4.32 -12.86 -20.07
N ARG A 51 3.49 -13.90 -20.22
CA ARG A 51 3.81 -15.27 -19.80
C ARG A 51 5.08 -15.79 -20.45
N ALA A 52 5.18 -15.70 -21.78
CA ALA A 52 6.37 -16.12 -22.51
C ALA A 52 7.63 -15.36 -22.04
N THR A 53 7.51 -14.05 -21.76
CA THR A 53 8.62 -13.22 -21.28
C THR A 53 9.06 -13.63 -19.87
N ILE A 54 8.11 -13.91 -18.97
CA ILE A 54 8.41 -14.39 -17.62
C ILE A 54 9.09 -15.76 -17.66
N ASP A 55 8.61 -16.68 -18.50
CA ASP A 55 9.21 -18.02 -18.67
C ASP A 55 10.63 -17.96 -19.23
N GLU A 56 10.91 -17.01 -20.13
CA GLU A 56 12.27 -16.75 -20.62
C GLU A 56 13.17 -16.22 -19.50
N LEU A 57 12.70 -15.23 -18.74
CA LEU A 57 13.44 -14.63 -17.64
C LEU A 57 13.69 -15.61 -16.49
N ASP A 58 12.73 -16.47 -16.14
CA ASP A 58 12.92 -17.51 -15.13
C ASP A 58 14.06 -18.45 -15.51
N LYS A 59 14.11 -18.89 -16.77
CA LYS A 59 15.20 -19.74 -17.29
C LYS A 59 16.54 -19.00 -17.35
N ALA A 60 16.54 -17.73 -17.73
CA ALA A 60 17.76 -16.95 -17.91
C ALA A 60 18.36 -16.45 -16.59
N GLN A 61 17.52 -16.10 -15.61
CA GLN A 61 17.92 -15.49 -14.33
C GLN A 61 17.81 -16.46 -13.14
N GLY A 62 17.21 -17.64 -13.34
CA GLY A 62 17.12 -18.68 -12.32
C GLY A 62 16.22 -18.32 -11.14
N THR A 63 15.07 -17.69 -11.38
CA THR A 63 14.15 -17.29 -10.30
C THR A 63 13.41 -18.47 -9.66
N GLY A 64 13.47 -19.66 -10.28
CA GLY A 64 12.91 -20.90 -9.76
C GLY A 64 11.38 -20.88 -9.78
N GLY A 65 10.83 -20.15 -10.74
CA GLY A 65 9.40 -19.93 -10.87
C GLY A 65 8.81 -19.02 -9.80
N ASN A 66 9.60 -18.24 -9.04
CA ASN A 66 9.07 -17.41 -7.97
C ASN A 66 8.70 -16.00 -8.46
N PHE A 67 7.41 -15.65 -8.48
CA PHE A 67 6.93 -14.41 -9.11
C PHE A 67 6.09 -13.55 -8.18
N ALA A 68 6.39 -12.25 -8.14
CA ALA A 68 5.58 -11.23 -7.50
C ALA A 68 4.96 -10.31 -8.57
N PHE A 69 3.64 -10.16 -8.54
CA PHE A 69 2.89 -9.25 -9.39
C PHE A 69 2.58 -7.98 -8.61
N TYR A 70 3.27 -6.89 -8.91
CA TYR A 70 2.97 -5.58 -8.34
C TYR A 70 1.91 -4.88 -9.16
N LEU A 71 0.69 -4.80 -8.64
CA LEU A 71 -0.45 -4.21 -9.32
C LEU A 71 -0.49 -2.69 -9.08
N SER A 72 0.45 -1.98 -9.68
CA SER A 72 0.48 -0.51 -9.69
C SER A 72 -0.45 0.05 -10.78
N VAL A 73 -1.73 -0.31 -10.71
CA VAL A 73 -2.77 0.05 -11.68
C VAL A 73 -3.99 0.68 -10.98
N PRO A 74 -4.85 1.43 -11.70
CA PRO A 74 -6.06 1.99 -11.11
C PRO A 74 -6.96 0.88 -10.52
N PRO A 75 -7.69 1.14 -9.41
CA PRO A 75 -8.53 0.13 -8.75
C PRO A 75 -9.57 -0.52 -9.65
N SER A 76 -10.11 0.25 -10.60
CA SER A 76 -11.09 -0.24 -11.59
C SER A 76 -10.52 -1.31 -12.53
N ALA A 77 -9.20 -1.36 -12.70
CA ALA A 77 -8.53 -2.35 -13.53
C ALA A 77 -8.21 -3.66 -12.78
N PHE A 78 -8.26 -3.67 -11.44
CA PHE A 78 -7.89 -4.86 -10.66
C PHE A 78 -8.67 -6.12 -11.05
N PRO A 79 -10.01 -6.11 -11.19
CA PRO A 79 -10.75 -7.31 -11.55
C PRO A 79 -10.28 -7.90 -12.88
N VAL A 80 -10.06 -7.04 -13.88
CA VAL A 80 -9.63 -7.45 -15.22
C VAL A 80 -8.23 -8.06 -15.17
N VAL A 81 -7.27 -7.40 -14.52
CA VAL A 81 -5.89 -7.89 -14.42
C VAL A 81 -5.82 -9.21 -13.67
N ILE A 82 -6.52 -9.33 -12.54
CA ILE A 82 -6.54 -10.57 -11.73
C ILE A 82 -7.13 -11.74 -12.53
N GLN A 83 -8.22 -11.51 -13.26
CA GLN A 83 -8.81 -12.53 -14.12
C GLN A 83 -7.87 -12.94 -15.26
N GLN A 84 -7.13 -12.00 -15.85
CA GLN A 84 -6.13 -12.34 -16.86
C GLN A 84 -4.96 -13.14 -16.29
N LEU A 85 -4.45 -12.78 -15.10
CA LEU A 85 -3.41 -13.57 -14.43
C LEU A 85 -3.85 -15.02 -14.19
N LYS A 86 -5.12 -15.23 -13.84
CA LYS A 86 -5.72 -16.57 -13.70
C LYS A 86 -5.83 -17.28 -15.05
N LYS A 87 -6.44 -16.63 -16.03
CA LYS A 87 -6.73 -17.19 -17.36
C LYS A 87 -5.47 -17.67 -18.08
N HIS A 88 -4.39 -16.93 -17.92
CA HIS A 88 -3.08 -17.22 -18.54
C HIS A 88 -2.14 -18.00 -17.62
N HIS A 89 -2.65 -18.59 -16.52
CA HIS A 89 -1.89 -19.45 -15.62
C HIS A 89 -0.65 -18.77 -14.98
N LEU A 90 -0.63 -17.44 -14.95
CA LEU A 90 0.46 -16.66 -14.37
C LEU A 90 0.47 -16.74 -12.83
N ALA A 91 -0.71 -16.88 -12.23
CA ALA A 91 -0.89 -17.06 -10.79
C ALA A 91 -0.80 -18.52 -10.32
N ASP A 92 -0.61 -19.48 -11.24
CA ASP A 92 -0.54 -20.90 -10.87
C ASP A 92 0.83 -21.22 -10.26
N GLN A 93 0.83 -21.87 -9.10
CA GLN A 93 2.04 -22.35 -8.44
C GLN A 93 2.47 -23.70 -9.01
N SER A 94 3.78 -23.89 -9.19
CA SER A 94 4.39 -25.21 -9.39
C SER A 94 5.02 -25.71 -8.09
N ASN A 95 5.24 -27.01 -7.95
CA ASN A 95 5.80 -27.59 -6.73
C ASN A 95 7.12 -26.89 -6.31
N GLY A 96 7.07 -26.19 -5.17
CA GLY A 96 8.21 -25.49 -4.59
C GLY A 96 8.35 -24.01 -4.98
N SER A 97 7.46 -23.44 -5.80
CA SER A 97 7.47 -22.01 -6.15
C SER A 97 6.32 -21.25 -5.49
N TRP A 98 6.50 -19.93 -5.33
CA TRP A 98 5.45 -19.04 -4.83
C TRP A 98 4.95 -18.06 -5.90
N ARG A 99 3.73 -17.56 -5.68
CA ARG A 99 3.07 -16.49 -6.44
C ARG A 99 2.55 -15.49 -5.44
N ARG A 100 2.90 -14.23 -5.62
CA ARG A 100 2.46 -13.16 -4.71
C ARG A 100 1.86 -12.02 -5.51
N ALA A 101 0.78 -11.44 -4.99
CA ALA A 101 0.18 -10.24 -5.52
C ALA A 101 0.41 -9.10 -4.53
N VAL A 102 1.05 -8.02 -4.99
CA VAL A 102 1.19 -6.77 -4.22
C VAL A 102 0.15 -5.80 -4.75
N ILE A 103 -0.74 -5.33 -3.88
CA ILE A 103 -1.87 -4.49 -4.25
C ILE A 103 -1.77 -3.18 -3.50
N GLU A 104 -1.93 -2.07 -4.21
CA GLU A 104 -1.93 -0.71 -3.66
C GLU A 104 -3.33 -0.23 -3.28
N LYS A 105 -3.39 0.77 -2.40
CA LYS A 105 -4.64 1.45 -2.05
C LYS A 105 -5.19 2.24 -3.26
N PRO A 106 -6.52 2.47 -3.33
CA PRO A 106 -7.58 2.12 -2.37
C PRO A 106 -8.10 0.68 -2.49
N PHE A 107 -8.43 0.09 -1.34
CA PHE A 107 -9.06 -1.24 -1.21
C PHE A 107 -10.58 -1.13 -1.10
N GLY A 108 -11.21 -0.69 -2.18
CA GLY A 108 -12.61 -0.28 -2.16
C GLY A 108 -12.80 1.11 -1.54
N HIS A 109 -14.05 1.57 -1.52
CA HIS A 109 -14.47 2.88 -1.01
C HIS A 109 -15.44 2.80 0.19
N ASP A 110 -15.88 1.58 0.51
CA ASP A 110 -16.74 1.20 1.61
C ASP A 110 -16.57 -0.31 1.91
N LEU A 111 -17.26 -0.82 2.93
CA LEU A 111 -17.17 -2.24 3.31
C LEU A 111 -17.55 -3.18 2.15
N LYS A 112 -18.68 -2.90 1.47
CA LYS A 112 -19.21 -3.77 0.42
C LYS A 112 -18.25 -3.90 -0.75
N SER A 113 -17.75 -2.78 -1.27
CA SER A 113 -16.76 -2.77 -2.36
C SER A 113 -15.43 -3.41 -1.97
N ALA A 114 -15.01 -3.26 -0.71
CA ALA A 114 -13.82 -3.94 -0.20
C ALA A 114 -14.01 -5.46 -0.17
N GLU A 115 -15.18 -5.94 0.29
CA GLU A 115 -15.53 -7.37 0.28
C GLU A 115 -15.61 -7.94 -1.14
N GLU A 116 -16.21 -7.20 -2.08
CA GLU A 116 -16.28 -7.58 -3.50
C GLU A 116 -14.88 -7.68 -4.13
N LEU A 117 -14.02 -6.67 -3.93
CA LEU A 117 -12.64 -6.72 -4.40
C LEU A 117 -11.88 -7.88 -3.77
N ASN A 118 -12.08 -8.11 -2.47
CA ASN A 118 -11.43 -9.18 -1.73
C ASN A 118 -11.82 -10.56 -2.26
N ALA A 119 -13.10 -10.77 -2.59
CA ALA A 119 -13.58 -12.00 -3.19
C ALA A 119 -12.89 -12.26 -4.54
N ILE A 120 -12.81 -11.26 -5.42
CA ILE A 120 -12.17 -11.37 -6.73
C ILE A 120 -10.68 -11.73 -6.61
N VAL A 121 -9.96 -11.08 -5.69
CA VAL A 121 -8.55 -11.41 -5.42
C VAL A 121 -8.40 -12.86 -4.96
N HIS A 122 -9.30 -13.32 -4.08
CA HIS A 122 -9.25 -14.67 -3.52
C HIS A 122 -9.75 -15.79 -4.46
N GLU A 123 -10.30 -15.44 -5.63
CA GLU A 123 -10.51 -16.41 -6.71
C GLU A 123 -9.21 -16.87 -7.37
N VAL A 124 -8.11 -16.15 -7.14
CA VAL A 124 -6.82 -16.34 -7.82
C VAL A 124 -5.68 -16.54 -6.83
N PHE A 125 -5.65 -15.75 -5.76
CA PHE A 125 -4.58 -15.78 -4.76
C PHE A 125 -5.12 -16.17 -3.37
N SER A 126 -4.46 -17.11 -2.69
CA SER A 126 -4.74 -17.40 -1.27
C SER A 126 -4.31 -16.23 -0.37
N SER A 127 -4.79 -16.19 0.87
CA SER A 127 -4.55 -15.06 1.79
C SER A 127 -3.07 -14.76 2.05
N ASP A 128 -2.24 -15.80 2.14
CA ASP A 128 -0.80 -15.73 2.35
C ASP A 128 -0.01 -15.27 1.11
N GLN A 129 -0.66 -15.24 -0.06
CA GLN A 129 -0.09 -14.77 -1.31
C GLN A 129 -0.36 -13.27 -1.56
N VAL A 130 -1.26 -12.64 -0.80
CA VAL A 130 -1.72 -11.27 -1.08
C VAL A 130 -1.11 -10.27 -0.09
N PHE A 131 -0.33 -9.34 -0.62
CA PHE A 131 0.35 -8.28 0.11
C PHE A 131 -0.35 -6.95 -0.18
N ARG A 132 -1.23 -6.54 0.74
CA ARG A 132 -1.95 -5.26 0.67
C ARG A 132 -1.06 -4.18 1.27
N ILE A 133 -0.69 -3.18 0.47
CA ILE A 133 0.24 -2.15 0.91
C ILE A 133 -0.47 -1.08 1.75
N ASP A 134 0.05 -0.92 2.96
CA ASP A 134 -0.03 0.32 3.72
C ASP A 134 1.41 0.76 4.02
N HIS A 135 1.87 1.78 3.29
CA HIS A 135 3.27 2.20 3.36
C HIS A 135 3.68 2.76 4.74
N TYR A 136 2.74 3.13 5.62
CA TYR A 136 3.07 3.54 6.98
C TYR A 136 3.67 2.38 7.78
N LEU A 137 3.26 1.14 7.51
CA LEU A 137 3.80 -0.06 8.16
C LEU A 137 5.26 -0.33 7.77
N GLY A 138 5.74 0.26 6.67
CA GLY A 138 7.15 0.21 6.25
C GLY A 138 8.04 1.29 6.88
N LYS A 139 7.47 2.25 7.62
CA LYS A 139 8.26 3.29 8.28
C LYS A 139 8.97 2.72 9.51
N GLU A 140 10.26 2.97 9.63
CA GLU A 140 11.10 2.48 10.73
C GLU A 140 10.53 2.83 12.11
N THR A 141 10.08 4.08 12.29
CA THR A 141 9.48 4.54 13.56
C THR A 141 8.19 3.81 13.91
N VAL A 142 7.42 3.35 12.92
CA VAL A 142 6.20 2.58 13.12
C VAL A 142 6.53 1.16 13.56
N GLN A 143 7.54 0.55 12.94
CA GLN A 143 8.03 -0.78 13.34
C GLN A 143 8.62 -0.76 14.76
N ASN A 144 9.27 0.36 15.14
CA ASN A 144 9.83 0.54 16.47
C ASN A 144 8.79 0.57 17.60
N ILE A 145 7.49 0.77 17.31
CA ILE A 145 6.43 0.68 18.35
C ILE A 145 6.46 -0.70 19.03
N LEU A 146 6.63 -1.77 18.26
CA LEU A 146 6.65 -3.13 18.79
C LEU A 146 7.85 -3.37 19.71
N ALA A 147 9.03 -2.89 19.31
CA ALA A 147 10.24 -2.98 20.14
C ALA A 147 10.10 -2.13 21.40
N LEU A 148 9.60 -0.89 21.28
CA LEU A 148 9.40 0.01 22.41
C LEU A 148 8.47 -0.59 23.47
N ARG A 149 7.36 -1.20 23.04
CA ARG A 149 6.38 -1.80 23.94
C ARG A 149 6.86 -3.10 24.54
N PHE A 150 7.14 -4.09 23.70
CA PHE A 150 7.26 -5.47 24.18
C PHE A 150 8.70 -5.90 24.51
N ALA A 151 9.73 -5.14 24.08
CA ALA A 151 11.11 -5.43 24.46
C ALA A 151 11.59 -4.66 25.70
N ASN A 152 10.75 -3.78 26.28
CA ASN A 152 11.13 -2.90 27.38
C ASN A 152 10.27 -3.16 28.62
N THR A 153 10.89 -3.73 29.66
CA THR A 153 10.27 -4.01 30.96
C THR A 153 9.77 -2.77 31.70
N MET A 154 10.24 -1.57 31.32
CA MET A 154 9.78 -0.31 31.89
C MET A 154 8.46 0.18 31.29
N PHE A 155 8.19 -0.08 30.00
CA PHE A 155 7.07 0.53 29.29
C PHE A 155 5.81 -0.33 29.31
N GLU A 156 5.92 -1.65 29.08
CA GLU A 156 4.72 -2.49 29.00
C GLU A 156 3.87 -2.48 30.29
N PRO A 157 4.44 -2.54 31.52
CA PRO A 157 3.63 -2.52 32.73
C PRO A 157 2.79 -1.25 32.93
N ILE A 158 3.20 -0.13 32.34
CA ILE A 158 2.47 1.15 32.42
C ILE A 158 1.63 1.43 31.17
N TRP A 159 1.67 0.56 30.15
CA TRP A 159 0.91 0.77 28.91
C TRP A 159 -0.54 0.27 29.05
N ASN A 160 -1.30 0.85 29.97
CA ASN A 160 -2.70 0.48 30.21
C ASN A 160 -3.51 1.63 30.83
N ARG A 161 -4.84 1.47 30.88
CA ARG A 161 -5.80 2.47 31.39
C ARG A 161 -5.56 2.95 32.84
N SER A 162 -4.70 2.29 33.60
CA SER A 162 -4.40 2.70 34.98
C SER A 162 -3.34 3.80 35.04
N PHE A 163 -2.55 3.96 33.97
CA PHE A 163 -1.43 4.90 33.89
C PHE A 163 -1.51 5.82 32.67
N VAL A 164 -2.12 5.37 31.57
CA VAL A 164 -2.34 6.16 30.36
C VAL A 164 -3.71 6.82 30.43
N ASP A 165 -3.71 8.16 30.44
CA ASP A 165 -4.92 8.99 30.39
C ASP A 165 -5.55 8.98 28.99
N HIS A 166 -4.76 9.27 27.95
CA HIS A 166 -5.19 9.18 26.56
C HIS A 166 -4.01 8.91 25.62
N VAL A 167 -4.34 8.50 24.39
CA VAL A 167 -3.40 8.33 23.28
C VAL A 167 -3.83 9.27 22.16
N GLN A 168 -2.89 10.06 21.64
CA GLN A 168 -3.10 10.93 20.50
C GLN A 168 -2.24 10.47 19.32
N ILE A 169 -2.88 10.25 18.17
CA ILE A 169 -2.21 9.94 16.91
C ILE A 169 -2.47 11.12 15.98
N THR A 170 -1.40 11.81 15.57
CA THR A 170 -1.49 12.97 14.69
C THR A 170 -0.77 12.69 13.39
N MET A 171 -1.46 12.96 12.29
CA MET A 171 -0.89 13.06 10.97
C MET A 171 -1.25 14.43 10.44
N ALA A 172 -0.23 15.20 10.08
CA ALA A 172 -0.35 16.56 9.60
C ALA A 172 0.53 16.69 8.37
N GLU A 173 0.01 17.39 7.36
CA GLU A 173 0.72 17.70 6.13
C GLU A 173 0.81 19.21 5.99
N ASP A 174 1.94 19.66 5.44
CA ASP A 174 2.17 21.04 5.07
C ASP A 174 1.95 21.28 3.57
N ILE A 175 1.17 20.42 2.91
CA ILE A 175 0.81 20.56 1.51
C ILE A 175 -0.71 20.54 1.35
N GLY A 176 -1.22 21.32 0.39
CA GLY A 176 -2.61 21.24 -0.06
C GLY A 176 -2.87 19.98 -0.89
N ILE A 177 -4.08 19.85 -1.45
CA ILE A 177 -4.41 18.71 -2.33
C ILE A 177 -3.64 18.77 -3.66
N GLY A 178 -3.23 19.98 -4.08
CA GLY A 178 -2.49 20.23 -5.31
C GLY A 178 -3.14 19.56 -6.52
N GLY A 179 -2.34 18.95 -7.40
CA GLY A 179 -2.82 18.27 -8.61
C GLY A 179 -3.69 17.02 -8.39
N ARG A 180 -4.02 16.66 -7.14
CA ARG A 180 -4.88 15.51 -6.81
C ARG A 180 -6.35 15.89 -6.60
N ALA A 181 -6.74 17.15 -6.87
CA ALA A 181 -8.08 17.69 -6.64
C ALA A 181 -9.22 16.72 -7.03
N GLY A 182 -9.29 16.31 -8.30
CA GLY A 182 -10.35 15.43 -8.80
C GLY A 182 -10.38 14.02 -8.19
N TYR A 183 -9.25 13.53 -7.66
CA TYR A 183 -9.19 12.25 -6.94
C TYR A 183 -9.58 12.41 -5.48
N TYR A 184 -9.07 13.45 -4.82
CA TYR A 184 -9.22 13.65 -3.38
C TYR A 184 -10.65 14.01 -2.97
N ASP A 185 -11.39 14.76 -3.80
CA ASP A 185 -12.73 15.26 -3.48
C ASP A 185 -13.75 14.14 -3.20
N GLY A 186 -13.67 13.02 -3.94
CA GLY A 186 -14.50 11.84 -3.69
C GLY A 186 -14.07 10.98 -2.49
N ILE A 187 -12.89 11.24 -1.93
CA ILE A 187 -12.23 10.37 -0.94
C ILE A 187 -12.22 11.02 0.44
N GLY A 188 -11.64 12.22 0.54
CA GLY A 188 -11.42 12.99 1.76
C GLY A 188 -10.43 12.33 2.74
N ALA A 189 -10.02 13.09 3.76
CA ALA A 189 -9.04 12.64 4.76
C ALA A 189 -9.43 11.32 5.46
N ALA A 190 -10.73 11.09 5.67
CA ALA A 190 -11.22 9.89 6.34
C ALA A 190 -10.82 8.60 5.60
N ARG A 191 -10.89 8.58 4.26
CA ARG A 191 -10.49 7.42 3.46
C ARG A 191 -9.03 7.48 3.03
N ASP A 192 -8.47 8.68 2.81
CA ASP A 192 -7.10 8.81 2.32
C ASP A 192 -6.07 8.38 3.38
N VAL A 193 -6.30 8.76 4.65
CA VAL A 193 -5.31 8.56 5.74
C VAL A 193 -5.88 7.93 7.03
N ILE A 194 -7.13 8.22 7.42
CA ILE A 194 -7.65 7.73 8.71
C ILE A 194 -7.92 6.23 8.63
N GLN A 195 -8.71 5.79 7.65
CA GLN A 195 -9.15 4.40 7.50
C GLN A 195 -8.00 3.41 7.32
N ASN A 196 -6.87 3.84 6.75
CA ASN A 196 -5.69 3.02 6.54
C ASN A 196 -4.64 3.29 7.63
N HIS A 197 -3.79 4.30 7.42
CA HIS A 197 -2.59 4.59 8.17
C HIS A 197 -2.87 4.75 9.67
N LEU A 198 -3.85 5.58 10.04
CA LEU A 198 -4.08 5.88 11.46
C LEU A 198 -4.75 4.70 12.19
N LEU A 199 -5.64 3.96 11.53
CA LEU A 199 -6.19 2.73 12.11
C LEU A 199 -5.10 1.65 12.29
N GLN A 200 -4.15 1.54 11.36
CA GLN A 200 -3.00 0.64 11.52
C GLN A 200 -2.11 1.04 12.70
N LEU A 201 -1.81 2.35 12.86
CA LEU A 201 -1.06 2.85 14.01
C LEU A 201 -1.81 2.63 15.32
N MET A 202 -3.12 2.87 15.35
CA MET A 202 -3.96 2.60 16.52
C MET A 202 -3.90 1.11 16.90
N ALA A 203 -4.02 0.20 15.92
CA ALA A 203 -3.93 -1.23 16.17
C ALA A 203 -2.59 -1.65 16.78
N LEU A 204 -1.47 -1.18 16.23
CA LEU A 204 -0.12 -1.45 16.79
C LEU A 204 0.09 -0.83 18.18
N THR A 205 -0.50 0.35 18.40
CA THR A 205 -0.36 1.08 19.66
C THR A 205 -1.19 0.44 20.78
N ALA A 206 -2.33 -0.17 20.47
CA ALA A 206 -3.28 -0.68 21.46
C ALA A 206 -3.34 -2.21 21.58
N MET A 207 -2.66 -2.96 20.71
CA MET A 207 -2.65 -4.44 20.76
C MET A 207 -2.01 -4.98 22.05
N GLU A 208 -2.39 -6.17 22.48
CA GLU A 208 -1.66 -6.87 23.55
C GLU A 208 -0.32 -7.39 23.02
N GLU A 209 0.55 -7.84 23.93
CA GLU A 209 1.76 -8.58 23.54
C GLU A 209 1.34 -9.86 22.78
N PRO A 210 1.80 -10.04 21.54
CA PRO A 210 1.44 -11.22 20.76
C PRO A 210 2.14 -12.46 21.30
N SER A 211 1.55 -13.64 21.09
CA SER A 211 2.17 -14.91 21.53
C SER A 211 3.52 -15.20 20.85
N SER A 212 3.74 -14.63 19.67
CA SER A 212 5.02 -14.59 18.95
C SER A 212 5.05 -13.38 18.02
N PHE A 213 6.21 -13.06 17.45
CA PHE A 213 6.36 -12.01 16.44
C PHE A 213 6.13 -12.51 15.00
N ASP A 214 5.52 -13.69 14.84
CA ASP A 214 5.12 -14.19 13.53
C ASP A 214 3.93 -13.38 12.99
N ALA A 215 3.80 -13.34 11.67
CA ALA A 215 2.80 -12.51 10.98
C ALA A 215 1.36 -12.77 11.47
N ASP A 216 0.99 -14.04 11.66
CA ASP A 216 -0.37 -14.43 12.09
C ASP A 216 -0.68 -14.00 13.53
N ALA A 217 0.29 -14.13 14.44
CA ALA A 217 0.13 -13.72 15.83
C ALA A 217 -0.02 -12.20 15.95
N LEU A 218 0.79 -11.44 15.20
CA LEU A 218 0.66 -9.99 15.10
C LEU A 218 -0.68 -9.57 14.47
N ALA A 219 -1.11 -10.24 13.40
CA ALA A 219 -2.38 -9.96 12.74
C ALA A 219 -3.59 -10.25 13.66
N ALA A 220 -3.51 -11.31 14.47
CA ALA A 220 -4.55 -11.67 15.42
C ALA A 220 -4.75 -10.58 16.48
N GLU A 221 -3.67 -10.09 17.10
CA GLU A 221 -3.78 -9.05 18.12
C GLU A 221 -4.23 -7.69 17.53
N LYS A 222 -3.78 -7.34 16.32
CA LYS A 222 -4.32 -6.16 15.60
C LYS A 222 -5.81 -6.30 15.33
N THR A 223 -6.25 -7.46 14.85
CA THR A 223 -7.67 -7.73 14.56
C THR A 223 -8.52 -7.65 15.83
N LYS A 224 -8.02 -8.16 16.95
CA LYS A 224 -8.68 -8.08 18.25
C LYS A 224 -8.90 -6.65 18.71
N VAL A 225 -7.91 -5.76 18.54
CA VAL A 225 -8.09 -4.32 18.81
C VAL A 225 -9.18 -3.74 17.93
N LEU A 226 -9.08 -3.94 16.61
CA LEU A 226 -10.03 -3.38 15.65
C LEU A 226 -11.46 -3.87 15.92
N GLY A 227 -11.63 -5.14 16.29
CA GLY A 227 -12.92 -5.71 16.68
C GLY A 227 -13.47 -5.20 18.01
N ALA A 228 -12.61 -4.66 18.88
CA ALA A 228 -13.00 -4.05 20.15
C ALA A 228 -13.36 -2.56 20.03
N VAL A 229 -13.09 -1.93 18.88
CA VAL A 229 -13.42 -0.52 18.62
C VAL A 229 -14.94 -0.32 18.69
N ARG A 230 -15.36 0.66 19.49
CA ARG A 230 -16.76 1.07 19.59
C ARG A 230 -16.96 2.39 18.87
N ILE A 231 -17.80 2.37 17.84
CA ILE A 231 -18.20 3.56 17.11
C ILE A 231 -19.33 4.24 17.90
N PRO A 232 -19.18 5.51 18.32
CA PRO A 232 -20.26 6.25 18.97
C PRO A 232 -21.51 6.33 18.09
N ARG A 233 -22.70 6.31 18.70
CA ARG A 233 -23.97 6.46 17.95
C ARG A 233 -24.08 7.82 17.28
N ASP A 234 -23.56 8.86 17.94
CA ASP A 234 -23.51 10.22 17.42
C ASP A 234 -22.06 10.57 17.09
N LEU A 235 -21.63 10.23 15.88
CA LEU A 235 -20.31 10.58 15.38
C LEU A 235 -20.09 12.10 15.32
N GLY A 236 -21.14 12.90 15.13
CA GLY A 236 -21.01 14.35 15.01
C GLY A 236 -20.59 15.03 16.30
N ARG A 237 -20.89 14.41 17.45
CA ARG A 237 -20.46 14.91 18.77
C ARG A 237 -18.96 14.72 19.01
N ASP A 238 -18.41 13.60 18.54
CA ASP A 238 -17.04 13.18 18.86
C ASP A 238 -16.06 13.38 17.68
N THR A 239 -16.52 13.96 16.57
CA THR A 239 -15.69 14.24 15.39
C THR A 239 -15.82 15.68 14.94
N VAL A 240 -14.73 16.23 14.43
CA VAL A 240 -14.70 17.56 13.79
C VAL A 240 -14.19 17.37 12.37
N ARG A 241 -14.90 17.96 11.41
CA ARG A 241 -14.49 18.00 10.00
C ARG A 241 -14.13 19.43 9.64
N GLY A 242 -13.03 19.61 8.93
CA GLY A 242 -12.56 20.90 8.45
C GLY A 242 -12.24 20.83 6.95
N GLN A 243 -12.29 21.99 6.31
CA GLN A 243 -11.82 22.22 4.96
C GLN A 243 -10.92 23.45 5.01
N TYR A 244 -9.71 23.38 4.46
CA TYR A 244 -8.78 24.50 4.54
C TYR A 244 -9.23 25.65 3.63
N ALA A 245 -9.13 26.88 4.14
CA ALA A 245 -9.37 28.10 3.40
C ALA A 245 -8.04 28.74 2.98
N ALA A 246 -8.11 29.74 2.10
CA ALA A 246 -6.94 30.50 1.70
C ALA A 246 -6.25 31.11 2.92
N GLY A 247 -4.91 31.12 2.90
CA GLY A 247 -4.13 31.54 4.06
C GLY A 247 -2.66 31.74 3.75
N TRP A 248 -1.86 31.72 4.81
CA TRP A 248 -0.41 31.79 4.73
C TRP A 248 0.20 30.55 5.34
N GLN A 249 1.18 29.97 4.65
CA GLN A 249 1.90 28.79 5.08
C GLN A 249 3.39 28.98 4.80
N GLY A 250 4.23 28.90 5.83
CA GLY A 250 5.67 29.10 5.66
C GLY A 250 6.08 30.47 5.10
N GLY A 251 5.19 31.47 5.14
CA GLY A 251 5.40 32.78 4.51
C GLY A 251 4.95 32.88 3.05
N GLU A 252 4.42 31.81 2.47
CA GLU A 252 3.82 31.79 1.13
C GLU A 252 2.29 31.82 1.20
N LYS A 253 1.65 32.43 0.20
CA LYS A 253 0.19 32.50 0.12
C LYS A 253 -0.34 31.17 -0.41
N ALA A 254 -1.10 30.46 0.42
CA ALA A 254 -1.76 29.22 0.04
C ALA A 254 -3.21 29.50 -0.41
N VAL A 255 -3.65 28.81 -1.47
CA VAL A 255 -5.04 28.85 -1.94
C VAL A 255 -5.94 28.02 -1.00
N GLY A 256 -7.23 28.34 -0.97
CA GLY A 256 -8.21 27.52 -0.26
C GLY A 256 -8.62 26.29 -1.08
N TYR A 257 -9.18 25.28 -0.43
CA TYR A 257 -9.61 24.03 -1.09
C TYR A 257 -10.52 24.27 -2.31
N LEU A 258 -11.54 25.12 -2.18
CA LEU A 258 -12.48 25.47 -3.26
C LEU A 258 -11.85 26.37 -4.35
N GLN A 259 -10.59 26.77 -4.19
CA GLN A 259 -9.84 27.58 -5.15
C GLN A 259 -8.76 26.75 -5.88
N GLU A 260 -8.63 25.47 -5.54
CA GLU A 260 -7.70 24.57 -6.19
C GLU A 260 -8.19 24.21 -7.60
N ASP A 261 -7.26 24.12 -8.55
CA ASP A 261 -7.59 23.73 -9.91
C ASP A 261 -8.18 22.31 -9.94
N GLY A 262 -9.39 22.18 -10.48
CA GLY A 262 -10.10 20.90 -10.57
C GLY A 262 -11.07 20.60 -9.42
N ILE A 263 -11.32 21.56 -8.53
CA ILE A 263 -12.46 21.53 -7.59
C ILE A 263 -13.60 22.38 -8.16
N ASP A 264 -14.81 21.81 -8.21
CA ASP A 264 -16.03 22.55 -8.56
C ASP A 264 -16.56 23.26 -7.29
N PRO A 265 -16.59 24.60 -7.25
CA PRO A 265 -16.84 25.37 -6.03
C PRO A 265 -18.27 25.32 -5.48
#